data_AF-A0AAQ4DJP7-F1
#
_entry.id   AF-A0AAQ4DJP7-F1
#
_cell.length_a   1.000
_cell.length_b   1.000
_cell.length_c   1.000
_cell.angle_alpha   90.00
_cell.angle_beta   90.00
_cell.angle_gamma   90.00
#
_symmetry.space_group_name_H-M   'P 1'
#
loop_
_entity.id
_entity.type
_entity.pdbx_description
1 polymer ?
#
loop_
_entity_poly.entity_id
_entity_poly.type
_entity_poly.pdbx_seq_one_letter_code
_entity_poly.pdbx_strand_id
1 'polypeptide(L)'
;MIEYARQNSDHENITFEVFDFGGQDIEDMIANYGTFDRIYSFLNFQGVKDGRKAYVDLSRLLTPGSGECLIFSGVSNSFTDAWMQMHLMDRWRQVIP
;
A
#
# COMPACT_ATOMS: atom_id res chain seq x y z
N MET A 1 2.00 -12.32 0.68
CA MET A 1 0.83 -11.97 -0.18
C MET A 1 1.15 -12.08 -1.66
N ILE A 2 2.17 -11.37 -2.18
CA ILE A 2 2.55 -11.41 -3.61
C ILE A 2 2.71 -12.84 -4.15
N GLU A 3 3.46 -13.70 -3.45
CA GLU A 3 3.71 -15.07 -3.92
C GLU A 3 2.43 -15.91 -4.01
N TYR A 4 1.55 -15.78 -3.03
CA TYR A 4 0.23 -16.43 -3.06
C TYR A 4 -0.61 -15.92 -4.23
N ALA A 5 -0.61 -14.61 -4.48
CA ALA A 5 -1.36 -14.00 -5.57
C ALA A 5 -0.84 -14.49 -6.94
N ARG A 6 0.49 -14.57 -7.13
CA ARG A 6 1.10 -15.16 -8.33
C ARG A 6 0.64 -16.59 -8.57
N GLN A 7 0.59 -17.40 -7.53
CA GLN A 7 0.23 -18.82 -7.66
C GLN A 7 -1.27 -19.05 -7.93
N ASN A 8 -2.14 -18.12 -7.52
CA ASN A 8 -3.60 -18.32 -7.51
C ASN A 8 -4.38 -17.36 -8.42
N SER A 9 -3.73 -16.36 -9.01
CA SER A 9 -4.39 -15.31 -9.79
C SER A 9 -3.56 -14.87 -11.00
N ASP A 10 -2.74 -15.77 -11.52
CA ASP A 10 -1.88 -15.49 -12.68
C ASP A 10 -2.71 -15.15 -13.92
N HIS A 11 -2.31 -14.09 -14.63
CA HIS A 11 -2.92 -13.66 -15.88
C HIS A 11 -1.89 -12.83 -16.66
N GLU A 12 -1.88 -12.97 -17.99
CA GLU A 12 -0.95 -12.25 -18.89
C GLU A 12 -0.95 -10.71 -18.78
N ASN A 13 -1.97 -10.13 -18.15
CA ASN A 13 -2.14 -8.68 -18.01
C ASN A 13 -1.92 -8.22 -16.56
N ILE A 14 -1.44 -9.11 -15.69
CA ILE A 14 -1.22 -8.82 -14.27
C ILE A 14 0.27 -9.03 -13.98
N THR A 15 0.91 -7.97 -13.49
CA THR A 15 2.25 -8.03 -12.92
C THR A 15 2.17 -7.87 -11.41
N PHE A 16 2.98 -8.64 -10.69
CA PHE A 16 3.02 -8.59 -9.23
C PHE A 16 4.36 -8.03 -8.76
N GLU A 17 4.33 -6.90 -8.08
CA GLU A 17 5.50 -6.27 -7.48
C GLU A 17 5.32 -5.95 -6.00
N VAL A 18 6.44 -5.99 -5.28
CA VAL A 18 6.49 -5.47 -3.91
C VAL A 18 6.80 -3.98 -4.02
N PHE A 19 5.92 -3.17 -3.43
CA PHE A 19 6.05 -1.71 -3.45
C PHE A 19 5.89 -1.17 -2.02
N ASP A 20 6.91 -0.47 -1.52
CA ASP A 20 6.86 0.19 -0.21
C ASP A 20 6.21 1.58 -0.34
N PHE A 21 4.92 1.62 -0.05
CA PHE A 21 4.12 2.83 -0.21
C PHE A 21 4.41 3.85 0.91
N GLY A 22 4.81 5.07 0.51
CA GLY A 22 5.29 6.11 1.42
C GLY A 22 6.81 6.05 1.68
N GLY A 23 7.50 5.09 1.07
CA GLY A 23 8.96 4.98 1.04
C GLY A 23 9.62 5.85 -0.05
N GLN A 24 10.80 5.42 -0.52
CA GLN A 24 11.61 6.14 -1.53
C GLN A 24 11.37 5.66 -2.98
N ASP A 25 10.56 4.62 -3.19
CA ASP A 25 10.54 3.84 -4.43
C ASP A 25 9.58 4.38 -5.52
N ILE A 26 9.08 5.61 -5.36
CA ILE A 26 8.10 6.21 -6.29
C ILE A 26 8.71 6.45 -7.67
N GLU A 27 9.94 6.97 -7.73
CA GLU A 27 10.60 7.26 -9.02
C GLU A 27 10.83 5.99 -9.82
N ASP A 28 11.25 4.91 -9.16
CA ASP A 28 11.50 3.62 -9.79
C ASP A 28 10.20 3.01 -10.34
N MET A 29 9.10 3.13 -9.59
CA MET A 29 7.78 2.69 -10.06
C MET A 29 7.35 3.46 -11.33
N ILE A 30 7.52 4.78 -11.34
CA ILE A 30 7.18 5.61 -12.51
C ILE A 30 8.11 5.30 -13.69
N ALA A 31 9.40 5.07 -13.43
CA ALA A 31 10.36 4.74 -14.48
C ALA A 31 10.07 3.38 -15.12
N ASN A 32 9.66 2.39 -14.33
CA ASN A 32 9.39 1.03 -14.81
C ASN A 32 8.00 0.88 -15.45
N TYR A 33 6.99 1.56 -14.92
CA TYR A 33 5.58 1.32 -15.28
C TYR A 33 4.82 2.56 -15.78
N GLY A 34 5.39 3.76 -15.62
CA GLY A 34 4.70 5.01 -15.95
C GLY A 34 3.66 5.40 -14.90
N THR A 35 2.60 6.07 -15.36
CA THR A 35 1.46 6.47 -14.52
C THR A 35 0.26 5.55 -14.75
N PHE A 36 -0.65 5.55 -13.77
CA PHE A 36 -1.82 4.69 -13.74
C PHE A 36 -3.09 5.51 -13.89
N ASP A 37 -4.00 5.05 -14.75
CA ASP A 37 -5.32 5.66 -14.87
C ASP A 37 -6.19 5.39 -13.64
N ARG A 38 -5.95 4.26 -12.96
CA ARG A 38 -6.70 3.84 -11.78
C ARG A 38 -5.82 3.20 -10.73
N ILE A 39 -5.91 3.68 -9.50
CA ILE A 39 -5.24 3.05 -8.34
C ILE A 39 -6.28 2.64 -7.31
N TYR A 40 -6.22 1.38 -6.88
CA TYR A 40 -7.05 0.84 -5.80
C TYR A 40 -6.17 0.53 -4.59
N SER A 41 -6.36 1.25 -3.50
CA SER A 41 -5.60 1.08 -2.27
C SER A 41 -6.50 0.59 -1.14
N PHE A 42 -6.30 -0.66 -0.71
CA PHE A 42 -7.06 -1.29 0.38
C PHE A 42 -6.21 -1.45 1.63
N LEU A 43 -6.63 -0.79 2.71
CA LEU A 43 -6.00 -0.90 4.03
C LEU A 43 -4.48 -0.70 3.98
N ASN A 44 -4.01 0.31 3.25
CA ASN A 44 -2.58 0.61 3.17
C ASN A 44 -2.19 1.84 4.01
N PHE A 45 -3.03 2.88 3.99
CA PHE A 45 -2.71 4.17 4.58
C PHE A 45 -2.55 4.16 6.11
N GLN A 46 -3.17 3.21 6.83
CA GLN A 46 -3.02 3.11 8.28
C GLN A 46 -1.63 2.64 8.73
N GLY A 47 -0.84 2.03 7.84
CA GLY A 47 0.55 1.63 8.11
C GLY A 47 1.57 2.72 7.79
N VAL A 48 1.16 3.81 7.14
CA VAL A 48 2.09 4.84 6.65
C VAL A 48 2.39 5.87 7.73
N LYS A 49 3.68 6.12 7.98
CA LYS A 49 4.16 7.09 8.99
C LYS A 49 3.86 8.55 8.61
N ASP A 50 4.07 8.89 7.33
CA ASP A 50 3.80 10.23 6.80
C ASP A 50 2.68 10.15 5.75
N GLY A 51 1.43 10.26 6.22
CA GLY A 51 0.27 10.21 5.36
C GLY A 51 0.26 11.32 4.30
N ARG A 52 0.78 12.52 4.60
CA ARG A 52 0.82 13.61 3.62
C ARG A 52 1.75 13.26 2.47
N LYS A 53 2.96 12.79 2.77
CA LYS A 53 3.88 12.29 1.74
C LYS A 53 3.23 11.17 0.93
N ALA A 54 2.54 10.23 1.58
CA ALA A 54 1.86 9.13 0.91
C ALA A 54 0.79 9.59 -0.11
N TYR A 55 -0.01 10.60 0.23
CA TYR A 55 -0.99 11.18 -0.70
C TYR A 55 -0.33 11.94 -1.85
N VAL A 56 0.78 12.64 -1.60
CA VAL A 56 1.56 13.32 -2.65
C VAL A 56 2.17 12.29 -3.59
N ASP A 57 2.77 11.24 -3.05
CA ASP A 57 3.35 10.13 -3.78
C ASP A 57 2.31 9.41 -4.64
N LEU A 58 1.14 9.11 -4.07
CA LEU A 58 0.01 8.52 -4.79
C LEU A 58 -0.44 9.39 -5.96
N SER A 59 -0.52 10.71 -5.79
CA SER A 59 -0.97 11.60 -6.86
C SER A 59 0.02 11.67 -8.02
N ARG A 60 1.31 11.46 -7.76
CA ARG A 60 2.35 11.37 -8.79
C ARG A 60 2.28 10.09 -9.62
N LEU A 61 1.75 9.01 -9.03
CA LEU A 61 1.51 7.75 -9.74
C LEU A 61 0.28 7.80 -10.64
N LEU A 62 -0.65 8.75 -10.43
CA LEU A 62 -1.85 8.87 -11.25
C LEU A 62 -1.58 9.61 -12.56
N THR A 63 -2.27 9.20 -13.63
CA THR A 63 -2.27 9.94 -14.90
C THR A 63 -2.71 11.39 -14.66
N PRO A 64 -1.89 12.40 -15.04
CA PRO A 64 -2.21 13.80 -14.76
C PRO A 64 -3.54 14.24 -15.39
N GLY A 65 -4.47 14.72 -14.55
CA GLY A 65 -5.74 15.31 -14.98
C GLY A 65 -6.89 14.31 -15.24
N SER A 66 -6.61 13.02 -15.36
CA SER A 66 -7.65 11.98 -15.60
C SER A 66 -7.59 10.77 -14.68
N GLY A 67 -6.52 10.61 -13.90
CA GLY A 67 -6.36 9.47 -13.01
C GLY A 67 -7.34 9.47 -11.84
N GLU A 68 -7.86 8.29 -11.52
CA GLU A 68 -8.80 8.07 -10.42
C GLU A 68 -8.18 7.19 -9.34
N CYS A 69 -8.50 7.46 -8.08
CA CYS A 69 -8.08 6.59 -6.99
C CYS A 69 -9.24 6.26 -6.05
N LEU A 70 -9.36 4.97 -5.73
CA LEU A 70 -10.21 4.49 -4.65
C LEU A 70 -9.34 4.11 -3.46
N ILE A 71 -9.59 4.76 -2.32
CA ILE A 71 -8.89 4.47 -1.06
C ILE A 71 -9.89 3.91 -0.08
N PHE A 72 -9.69 2.65 0.31
CA PHE A 72 -10.39 2.05 1.43
C PHE A 72 -9.46 2.03 2.63
N SER A 73 -9.67 2.96 3.57
CA SER A 73 -8.89 3.05 4.79
C SER A 73 -9.69 2.56 5.99
N GLY A 74 -9.02 1.88 6.91
CA GLY A 74 -9.58 1.66 8.24
C GLY A 74 -9.72 2.99 8.97
N VAL A 75 -10.88 3.24 9.56
CA VAL A 75 -11.03 4.29 10.59
C VAL A 75 -10.37 3.78 11.86
N SER A 76 -9.70 4.66 12.62
CA SER A 76 -9.19 4.31 13.94
C SER A 76 -10.30 3.68 14.77
N ASN A 77 -10.06 2.46 15.21
CA ASN A 77 -11.00 1.68 16.00
C ASN A 77 -10.25 0.93 17.09
N SER A 78 -10.98 0.47 18.10
CA SER A 78 -10.38 -0.21 19.26
C SER A 78 -9.56 -1.44 18.87
N PHE A 79 -9.87 -2.09 17.75
CA PHE A 79 -9.08 -3.20 17.24
C PHE A 79 -7.72 -2.73 16.68
N THR A 80 -7.68 -1.66 15.87
CA THR A 80 -6.40 -1.12 15.35
C THR A 80 -5.51 -0.62 16.48
N ASP A 81 -6.09 0.01 17.50
CA ASP A 81 -5.34 0.50 18.67
C ASP A 81 -4.77 -0.66 19.48
N ALA A 82 -5.59 -1.68 19.77
CA ALA A 82 -5.14 -2.89 20.45
C ALA A 82 -4.05 -3.61 19.66
N TRP A 83 -4.19 -3.71 18.34
CA TRP A 83 -3.20 -4.34 17.46
C TRP A 83 -1.86 -3.61 17.49
N MET A 84 -1.87 -2.28 17.41
CA MET A 84 -0.65 -1.46 17.55
C MET A 84 0.00 -1.63 18.92
N GLN A 85 -0.78 -1.65 20.01
CA GLN A 85 -0.26 -1.88 21.36
C GLN A 85 0.35 -3.27 21.51
N MET A 86 -0.27 -4.30 20.94
CA MET A 86 0.27 -5.66 20.95
C MET A 86 1.62 -5.73 20.23
N HIS A 87 1.79 -5.00 19.12
CA HIS A 87 3.04 -4.98 18.37
C HIS A 87 4.24 -4.42 19.18
N LEU A 88 3.98 -3.59 20.20
CA LEU A 88 4.99 -3.07 21.12
C LEU A 88 5.35 -4.04 22.26
N MET A 89 4.61 -5.13 22.43
CA MET A 89 4.82 -6.09 23.52
C MET A 89 5.72 -7.25 23.07
N ASP A 90 6.73 -7.58 23.88
CA ASP A 90 7.68 -8.66 23.56
C ASP A 90 7.01 -10.03 23.35
N ARG A 91 5.89 -10.30 24.05
CA ARG A 91 5.12 -11.54 23.88
C ARG A 91 4.58 -11.71 22.46
N TRP A 92 4.25 -10.63 21.76
CA TRP A 92 3.55 -10.69 20.47
C TRP A 92 4.44 -10.37 19.27
N ARG A 93 5.69 -9.92 19.50
CA ARG A 93 6.68 -9.62 18.45
C ARG A 93 6.97 -10.75 17.48
N GLN A 94 6.76 -12.01 17.86
CA GLN A 94 7.00 -13.17 16.99
C GLN A 94 5.76 -13.59 16.17
N VAL A 95 4.58 -13.06 16.52
CA VAL A 95 3.29 -13.47 15.92
C VAL A 95 2.73 -12.36 15.04
N ILE A 96 2.97 -11.12 15.42
CA ILE A 96 2.52 -9.94 14.71
C ILE A 96 3.73 -9.33 14.00
N PRO A 97 3.82 -9.44 12.66
CA PRO A 97 4.94 -8.93 11.86
C PRO A 97 5.05 -7.41 11.91
#